data_AF-A0A085TTT9-F1
#
_entry.id   AF-A0A085TTT9-F1
#
_cell.length_a   1.000
_cell.length_b   1.000
_cell.length_c   1.000
_cell.angle_alpha   90.00
_cell.angle_beta   90.00
_cell.angle_gamma   90.00
#
_symmetry.space_group_name_H-M   'P 1'
#
loop_
_entity.id
_entity.type
_entity.pdbx_description
1 polymer ?
#
loop_
_entity_poly.entity_id
_entity_poly.type
_entity_poly.pdbx_seq_one_letter_code
_entity_poly.pdbx_strand_id
1 'polypeptide(L)' 'MRALALITAMACLTGCSAFSGEGYPTLLPLDEILVETPPEPDTSAELSARADALRARADALRAEESTTAAP' A
#
# COMPACT_ATOMS: atom_id res chain seq x y z
N MET A 1 -22.85 -6.00 -41.59
CA MET A 1 -21.98 -6.40 -40.45
C MET A 1 -20.93 -5.34 -40.10
N ARG A 2 -20.25 -4.69 -41.05
CA ARG A 2 -19.29 -3.58 -40.77
C ARG A 2 -19.88 -2.39 -40.03
N ALA A 3 -21.10 -1.97 -40.40
CA ALA A 3 -21.80 -0.87 -39.74
C ALA A 3 -22.15 -1.19 -38.27
N LEU A 4 -22.43 -2.46 -37.96
CA LEU A 4 -22.76 -2.89 -36.61
C LEU A 4 -21.53 -2.80 -35.70
N ALA A 5 -20.35 -3.17 -36.20
CA ALA A 5 -19.09 -3.06 -35.46
C ALA A 5 -18.70 -1.60 -35.15
N LEU A 6 -18.99 -0.66 -36.06
CA LEU A 6 -18.73 0.76 -35.83
C LEU A 6 -19.64 1.36 -34.75
N ILE A 7 -20.90 0.93 -34.70
CA ILE A 7 -21.86 1.38 -33.67
C ILE A 7 -21.45 0.86 -32.30
N THR A 8 -21.02 -0.41 -32.20
CA THR A 8 -20.54 -0.97 -30.93
C THR A 8 -19.26 -0.30 -30.43
N ALA A 9 -18.33 0.03 -31.35
CA ALA A 9 -17.11 0.76 -30.99
C ALA A 9 -17.43 2.17 -30.47
N MET A 10 -18.32 2.92 -31.13
CA MET A 10 -18.74 4.25 -30.67
C MET A 10 -19.41 4.21 -29.29
N ALA A 11 -20.24 3.19 -29.01
CA ALA A 11 -20.90 3.03 -27.72
C ALA A 11 -19.92 2.76 -26.56
N CYS A 12 -18.81 2.05 -26.82
CA CYS A 12 -17.77 1.83 -25.82
C CYS A 12 -17.00 3.12 -25.46
N LEU A 13 -16.75 4.01 -26.43
CA LEU A 13 -16.06 5.28 -26.14
C LEU A 13 -16.94 6.25 -25.32
N THR A 14 -18.25 6.26 -25.52
CA THR A 14 -19.18 7.10 -24.72
C THR A 14 -19.39 6.60 -23.29
N GLY A 15 -19.04 5.34 -22.99
CA GLY A 15 -19.06 4.80 -21.63
C GLY A 15 -17.88 5.25 -20.77
N CYS A 16 -16.73 5.55 -21.38
CA CYS A 16 -15.54 6.02 -20.65
C CYS A 16 -15.63 7.48 -20.19
N SER A 17 -16.49 8.31 -20.82
CA SER A 17 -16.73 9.69 -20.34
C SER A 17 -17.78 9.76 -19.23
N ALA A 18 -18.55 8.69 -19.01
CA ALA A 18 -19.49 8.60 -17.88
C ALA A 18 -18.78 8.46 -16.52
N PHE A 19 -17.47 8.18 -16.51
CA PHE A 19 -16.59 8.32 -15.34
C PHE A 19 -16.17 9.79 -15.13
N SER A 20 -17.07 10.74 -15.36
CA SER A 20 -16.89 12.15 -14.99
C SER A 20 -17.84 12.55 -13.85
N GLY A 21 -18.63 11.59 -13.35
CA GLY A 21 -19.73 11.80 -12.41
C GLY A 21 -19.49 11.32 -10.98
N GLU A 22 -18.31 10.76 -10.68
CA GLU A 22 -17.84 10.79 -9.29
C GLU A 22 -17.30 12.20 -9.10
N GLY A 23 -18.14 13.06 -8.49
CA GLY A 23 -17.83 14.47 -8.28
C GLY A 23 -16.40 14.61 -7.76
N TYR A 24 -15.66 15.55 -8.36
CA TYR A 24 -14.29 15.85 -7.93
C TYR A 24 -14.30 15.95 -6.40
N PRO A 25 -13.41 15.21 -5.71
CA PRO A 25 -13.49 15.12 -4.26
C PRO A 25 -13.43 16.52 -3.68
N THR A 26 -14.25 16.76 -2.66
CA THR A 26 -14.24 18.02 -1.92
C THR A 26 -12.81 18.34 -1.53
N LEU A 27 -12.30 19.47 -2.02
CA LEU A 27 -10.95 19.92 -1.68
C LEU A 27 -10.84 20.10 -0.17
N LEU A 28 -9.73 19.63 0.38
CA LEU A 28 -9.44 19.84 1.79
C LEU A 28 -9.33 21.35 2.06
N PRO A 29 -9.94 21.87 3.14
CA PRO A 29 -9.77 23.26 3.54
C PRO A 29 -8.29 23.64 3.68
N LEU A 30 -7.94 24.86 3.27
CA LEU A 30 -6.54 25.31 3.28
C LEU A 30 -5.94 25.30 4.69
N ASP A 31 -6.76 25.60 5.70
CA ASP A 31 -6.41 25.52 7.11
C ASP A 31 -6.04 24.10 7.53
N GLU A 32 -6.70 23.06 7.02
CA GLU A 32 -6.33 21.65 7.27
C GLU A 32 -4.99 21.27 6.62
N ILE A 33 -4.71 21.80 5.43
CA ILE A 33 -3.45 21.54 4.70
C ILE A 33 -2.26 22.19 5.41
N LEU A 34 -2.47 23.35 6.03
CA LEU A 34 -1.44 24.11 6.72
C LEU A 34 -1.31 23.71 8.19
N VAL A 35 -2.10 22.76 8.69
CA VAL A 35 -1.87 22.21 10.03
C VAL A 35 -0.53 21.50 10.05
N GLU A 36 0.39 22.04 10.86
CA GLU A 36 1.62 21.34 11.20
C GLU A 36 1.26 20.12 12.05
N THR A 37 1.23 18.94 11.42
CA THR A 37 1.13 17.67 12.16
C THR A 37 2.32 17.58 13.11
N PRO A 38 2.09 17.34 14.41
CA PRO A 38 3.18 17.10 15.34
C PRO A 38 4.10 16.00 14.80
N PRO A 39 5.42 16.13 14.91
CA PRO A 39 6.32 15.08 14.47
C PRO A 39 5.95 13.78 15.20
N GLU A 40 5.86 12.68 14.44
CA GLU A 40 5.68 11.37 15.05
C GLU A 40 6.83 11.09 16.03
N PRO A 41 6.57 10.41 17.15
CA PRO A 41 7.63 10.06 18.09
C PRO A 41 8.66 9.16 17.39
N ASP A 42 9.95 9.45 17.58
CA ASP A 42 11.03 8.64 17.05
C ASP A 42 11.06 7.27 17.77
N THR A 43 10.61 6.23 17.06
CA THR A 43 10.57 4.84 17.55
C THR A 43 11.77 4.01 17.08
N SER A 44 12.76 4.62 16.43
CA SER A 44 13.88 3.91 15.80
C SER A 44 14.68 3.05 16.78
N ALA A 45 14.87 3.52 18.02
CA ALA A 45 15.58 2.77 19.06
C ALA A 45 14.81 1.52 19.50
N GLU A 46 13.48 1.62 19.70
CA GLU A 46 12.64 0.49 20.07
C GLU A 46 12.57 -0.56 18.95
N LEU A 47 12.42 -0.11 17.71
CA LEU A 47 12.38 -0.99 16.54
C LEU A 47 13.71 -1.72 16.33
N SER A 48 14.83 -1.03 16.55
CA SER A 48 16.18 -1.64 16.52
C SER A 48 16.31 -2.76 17.55
N ALA A 49 15.94 -2.50 18.80
CA ALA A 49 16.00 -3.49 19.87
C ALA A 49 15.11 -4.72 19.59
N ARG A 50 13.91 -4.49 19.03
CA ARG A 50 13.01 -5.59 18.63
C ARG A 50 13.58 -6.40 17.47
N ALA A 51 14.22 -5.76 16.50
CA ALA A 51 14.87 -6.45 15.38
C ALA A 51 16.01 -7.36 15.87
N ASP A 52 16.83 -6.89 16.82
CA ASP A 52 17.91 -7.68 17.39
C ASP A 52 17.40 -8.89 18.18
N ALA A 53 16.36 -8.71 19.00
CA ALA A 53 15.71 -9.81 19.70
C ALA A 53 15.15 -10.86 18.73
N LEU A 54 14.56 -10.42 17.61
CA LEU A 54 14.04 -11.32 16.58
C LEU A 54 15.15 -12.09 15.86
N ARG A 55 16.26 -11.42 15.53
CA ARG A 55 17.45 -12.06 14.93
C ARG A 55 18.01 -13.13 15.86
N ALA A 56 18.24 -12.79 17.12
CA ALA A 56 18.74 -13.74 18.13
C ALA A 56 17.83 -14.98 18.24
N ARG A 57 16.51 -14.77 18.20
CA ARG A 57 15.55 -15.88 18.24
C ARG A 57 15.60 -16.74 16.97
N ALA A 58 15.72 -16.13 15.81
CA ALA A 58 15.86 -16.86 14.55
C ALA A 58 17.18 -17.65 14.49
N ASP A 59 18.27 -17.09 15.03
CA ASP A 59 19.56 -17.76 15.13
C ASP A 59 19.48 -18.99 16.06
N ALA A 60 18.78 -18.87 17.20
CA ALA A 60 18.52 -20.00 18.09
C ALA A 60 17.74 -21.13 17.40
N LEU A 61 16.68 -20.79 16.65
CA LEU A 61 15.90 -21.78 15.90
C LEU A 61 16.74 -22.49 14.83
N ARG A 62 17.58 -21.76 14.09
CA ARG A 62 18.48 -22.35 13.09
C ARG A 62 19.54 -23.25 13.74
N ALA A 63 20.03 -22.89 14.92
CA ALA A 63 20.96 -23.71 15.68
C ALA A 63 20.31 -25.02 16.16
N GLU A 64 19.07 -24.97 16.67
CA GLU A 64 18.29 -26.14 17.06
C GLU A 64 18.00 -27.07 15.87
N GLU A 65 17.62 -26.51 14.72
CA GLU A 65 17.42 -27.25 13.47
C GLU A 65 18.71 -27.95 13.02
N SER A 66 19.85 -27.24 13.03
CA SER A 66 21.15 -27.82 12.67
C SER A 66 21.63 -28.90 13.65
N THR A 67 21.28 -28.80 14.94
CA THR A 67 21.62 -29.79 15.96
C THR A 67 20.76 -31.04 15.84
N THR A 68 19.49 -30.89 15.46
CA THR A 68 18.56 -32.01 15.22
C THR A 68 18.86 -32.74 13.90
N ALA A 69 19.50 -32.07 12.93
CA ALA A 69 19.88 -32.64 11.64
C ALA A 69 21.26 -33.33 11.62
N ALA A 70 22.01 -33.32 12.73
CA ALA A 70 23.23 -34.11 12.88
C ALA A 70 22.88 -35.60 13.15
N PRO A 71 23.54 -36.58 12.48
CA PRO A 71 23.22 -38.00 12.62
C PRO A 71 23.56 -38.58 14.00
#